data_AF-A0A535BIT4-F1
#
_entry.id   AF-A0A535BIT4-F1
#
_cell.length_a   1.000
_cell.length_b   1.000
_cell.length_c   1.000
_cell.angle_alpha   90.00
_cell.angle_beta   90.00
_cell.angle_gamma   90.00
#
_symmetry.space_group_name_H-M   'P 1'
#
loop_
_entity.id
_entity.type
_entity.pdbx_description
1 polymer ?
#
loop_
_entity_poly.entity_id
_entity_poly.type
_entity_poly.pdbx_seq_one_letter_code
_entity_poly.pdbx_strand_id
1 'polypeptide(L)'
;VVTVPAYFDDAQRQATKEAGQIAGLEVLRIINEPTAAALAYGLDKGGQDRTVLVFDLGGGTFDVSLLEIGEGVFEVKSTHGDTQLGGDDWDQRVIDWLVKTFKDNHGVDLGNDKMALQRLKEAAEKAKIELSQVAETTINLPFITATADGPLHLEQKLTRAEFERMTEDLVERCKGPFDMAVKDWGKDVSAIDHVVLVGGSTRMPMIQELVKKLTGGKEPHKGVNPDEVVAIGAAVQAGVLRGDVKDILLLDVTPLSLGVETLGGIVQRMIERNTTIPTKKSEIFTTAADNQTQVEINVLQGEGETVQSPAVHSLGRFNLVGIPPAPRGVPQIEVSFDIDANGIVNVTAKDLATSKEQAMTITGGTALSKDEIDRMVKEGRVGRQGARG
;
A
#
# COMPACT_ATOMS: atom_id res chain seq x y z
N VAL A 1 16.19 -6.58 -2.86
CA VAL A 1 15.08 -5.65 -3.20
C VAL A 1 13.80 -6.28 -2.73
N VAL A 2 12.95 -5.53 -2.04
CA VAL A 2 11.65 -6.00 -1.52
C VAL A 2 10.57 -5.06 -2.03
N THR A 3 9.40 -5.60 -2.39
CA THR A 3 8.27 -4.83 -2.90
C THR A 3 7.31 -4.46 -1.78
N VAL A 4 6.60 -3.35 -1.95
CA VAL A 4 5.50 -2.92 -1.07
C VAL A 4 4.38 -2.28 -1.89
N PRO A 5 3.13 -2.32 -1.42
CA PRO A 5 2.04 -1.51 -1.99
C PRO A 5 2.45 -0.04 -2.11
N ALA A 6 2.04 0.63 -3.18
CA ALA A 6 2.44 2.03 -3.41
C ALA A 6 1.90 2.95 -2.31
N TYR A 7 0.70 2.65 -1.81
CA TYR A 7 0.04 3.42 -0.77
C TYR A 7 0.48 3.06 0.67
N PHE A 8 1.52 2.23 0.85
CA PHE A 8 2.08 2.00 2.18
C PHE A 8 2.64 3.29 2.78
N ASP A 9 2.28 3.53 4.04
CA ASP A 9 2.84 4.60 4.85
C ASP A 9 4.29 4.31 5.26
N ASP A 10 4.91 5.27 5.95
CA ASP A 10 6.30 5.15 6.39
C ASP A 10 6.50 4.01 7.40
N ALA A 11 5.52 3.80 8.31
CA ALA A 11 5.55 2.74 9.32
C ALA A 11 5.57 1.35 8.68
N GLN A 12 4.71 1.13 7.69
CA GLN A 12 4.56 -0.12 6.97
C GLN A 12 5.80 -0.42 6.12
N ARG A 13 6.39 0.61 5.48
CA ARG A 13 7.66 0.49 4.73
C ARG A 13 8.81 0.09 5.65
N GLN A 14 8.94 0.75 6.79
CA GLN A 14 9.99 0.46 7.76
C GLN A 14 9.84 -0.95 8.35
N ALA A 15 8.62 -1.34 8.75
CA ALA A 15 8.33 -2.69 9.23
C ALA A 15 8.67 -3.77 8.19
N THR A 16 8.41 -3.50 6.91
CA THR A 16 8.79 -4.41 5.81
C THR A 16 10.31 -4.53 5.65
N LYS A 17 11.04 -3.42 5.80
CA LYS A 17 12.51 -3.42 5.80
C LYS A 17 13.06 -4.29 6.94
N GLU A 18 12.51 -4.12 8.13
CA GLU A 18 12.89 -4.87 9.33
C GLU A 18 12.57 -6.36 9.19
N ALA A 19 11.43 -6.72 8.60
CA ALA A 19 11.10 -8.11 8.28
C ALA A 19 12.16 -8.77 7.40
N GLY A 20 12.69 -8.04 6.39
CA GLY A 20 13.82 -8.49 5.59
C GLY A 20 15.09 -8.74 6.42
N GLN A 21 15.40 -7.84 7.34
CA GLN A 21 16.55 -7.99 8.25
C GLN A 21 16.39 -9.19 9.18
N ILE A 22 15.19 -9.40 9.75
CA ILE A 22 14.83 -10.56 10.58
C ILE A 22 15.02 -11.87 9.80
N ALA A 23 14.67 -11.87 8.51
CA ALA A 23 14.89 -13.01 7.62
C ALA A 23 16.38 -13.26 7.27
N GLY A 24 17.27 -12.35 7.67
CA GLY A 24 18.70 -12.39 7.39
C GLY A 24 19.07 -11.83 6.01
N LEU A 25 18.24 -10.96 5.44
CA LEU A 25 18.47 -10.31 4.16
C LEU A 25 18.90 -8.85 4.37
N GLU A 26 19.89 -8.42 3.59
CA GLU A 26 20.19 -7.00 3.44
C GLU A 26 19.21 -6.37 2.44
N VAL A 27 18.30 -5.54 2.94
CA VAL A 27 17.30 -4.86 2.11
C VAL A 27 17.93 -3.65 1.42
N LEU A 28 18.48 -3.87 0.22
CA LEU A 28 19.15 -2.83 -0.57
C LEU A 28 18.21 -1.71 -1.09
N ARG A 29 16.93 -2.04 -1.31
CA ARG A 29 15.92 -1.13 -1.85
C ARG A 29 14.53 -1.67 -1.53
N ILE A 30 13.65 -0.77 -1.10
CA ILE A 30 12.20 -0.96 -1.16
C ILE A 30 11.70 -0.31 -2.46
N ILE A 31 10.88 -1.02 -3.22
CA ILE A 31 10.28 -0.53 -4.46
C ILE A 31 8.76 -0.72 -4.40
N ASN A 32 8.02 0.25 -4.94
CA ASN A 32 6.57 0.14 -5.04
C ASN A 32 6.18 -0.95 -6.04
N GLU A 33 5.17 -1.74 -5.72
CA GLU A 33 4.63 -2.82 -6.56
C GLU A 33 4.26 -2.36 -7.97
N PRO A 34 3.48 -1.28 -8.18
CA PRO A 34 3.16 -0.82 -9.53
C PRO A 34 4.38 -0.33 -10.30
N THR A 35 5.36 0.26 -9.61
CA THR A 35 6.64 0.65 -10.21
C THR A 35 7.45 -0.56 -10.66
N ALA A 36 7.52 -1.61 -9.83
CA ALA A 36 8.13 -2.88 -10.21
C ALA A 36 7.42 -3.52 -11.41
N ALA A 37 6.08 -3.51 -11.41
CA ALA A 37 5.31 -4.05 -12.52
C ALA A 37 5.55 -3.29 -13.83
N ALA A 38 5.66 -1.96 -13.76
CA ALA A 38 6.00 -1.13 -14.91
C ALA A 38 7.41 -1.41 -15.43
N LEU A 39 8.41 -1.63 -14.56
CA LEU A 39 9.76 -2.04 -14.96
C LEU A 39 9.74 -3.36 -15.74
N ALA A 40 9.03 -4.36 -15.21
CA ALA A 40 8.88 -5.65 -15.87
C ALA A 40 8.19 -5.52 -17.24
N TYR A 41 7.21 -4.61 -17.36
CA TYR A 41 6.52 -4.33 -18.62
C TYR A 41 7.39 -3.57 -19.64
N GLY A 42 8.19 -2.61 -19.18
CA GLY A 42 8.88 -1.64 -20.03
C GLY A 42 10.22 -2.09 -20.61
N LEU A 43 10.87 -3.11 -20.04
CA LEU A 43 12.21 -3.57 -20.46
C LEU A 43 12.35 -3.84 -21.95
N ASP A 44 11.35 -4.50 -22.54
CA ASP A 44 11.41 -4.94 -23.95
C ASP A 44 10.76 -3.94 -24.91
N LYS A 45 10.25 -2.81 -24.40
CA LYS A 45 9.42 -1.87 -25.18
C LYS A 45 10.17 -0.57 -25.43
N GLY A 46 11.01 -0.57 -26.46
CA GLY A 46 11.87 0.56 -26.79
C GLY A 46 11.17 1.88 -27.16
N GLY A 47 11.84 2.99 -26.85
CA GLY A 47 12.04 4.19 -27.68
C GLY A 47 10.91 5.22 -27.84
N GLN A 48 9.70 4.97 -27.37
CA GLN A 48 8.62 5.96 -27.40
C GLN A 48 8.07 6.20 -26.01
N ASP A 49 7.86 7.47 -25.69
CA ASP A 49 7.16 7.90 -24.48
C ASP A 49 5.75 7.30 -24.47
N ARG A 50 5.43 6.61 -23.38
CA ARG A 50 4.16 5.94 -23.18
C ARG A 50 3.66 6.19 -21.78
N THR A 51 2.36 6.45 -21.68
CA THR A 51 1.67 6.43 -20.40
C THR A 51 1.14 5.03 -20.13
N VAL A 52 1.51 4.47 -18.98
CA VAL A 52 1.04 3.17 -18.51
C VAL A 52 0.19 3.36 -17.25
N LEU A 53 -1.02 2.83 -17.27
CA LEU A 53 -1.84 2.62 -16.09
C LEU A 53 -1.52 1.23 -15.53
N VAL A 54 -1.07 1.17 -14.29
CA VAL A 54 -0.98 -0.08 -13.53
C VAL A 54 -2.18 -0.14 -12.58
N PHE A 55 -2.97 -1.21 -12.68
CA PHE A 55 -4.10 -1.49 -11.82
C PHE A 55 -3.80 -2.79 -11.06
N ASP A 56 -3.44 -2.65 -9.79
CA ASP A 56 -2.99 -3.74 -8.93
C ASP A 56 -4.06 -4.08 -7.89
N LEU A 57 -4.71 -5.23 -8.03
CA LEU A 57 -5.67 -5.73 -7.06
C LEU A 57 -5.18 -7.07 -6.53
N GLY A 58 -4.58 -7.01 -5.35
CA GLY A 58 -4.00 -8.16 -4.67
C GLY A 58 -5.00 -8.92 -3.80
N GLY A 59 -4.48 -9.59 -2.77
CA GLY A 59 -5.26 -10.28 -1.75
C GLY A 59 -5.82 -9.35 -0.67
N GLY A 60 -5.07 -8.32 -0.27
CA GLY A 60 -5.48 -7.41 0.81
C GLY A 60 -5.46 -5.92 0.49
N THR A 61 -4.84 -5.53 -0.63
CA THR A 61 -4.68 -4.12 -1.01
C THR A 61 -5.01 -3.90 -2.49
N PHE A 62 -5.39 -2.67 -2.78
CA PHE A 62 -5.65 -2.16 -4.12
C PHE A 62 -4.81 -0.93 -4.35
N ASP A 63 -4.05 -0.90 -5.46
CA ASP A 63 -3.26 0.25 -5.89
C ASP A 63 -3.52 0.56 -7.36
N VAL A 64 -3.47 1.85 -7.69
CA VAL A 64 -3.54 2.33 -9.06
C VAL A 64 -2.50 3.42 -9.26
N SER A 65 -1.69 3.26 -10.30
CA SER A 65 -0.62 4.22 -10.62
C SER A 65 -0.59 4.55 -12.09
N LEU A 66 -0.33 5.82 -12.39
CA LEU A 66 -0.04 6.29 -13.74
C LEU A 66 1.44 6.60 -13.85
N LEU A 67 2.09 5.99 -14.82
CA LEU A 67 3.51 6.12 -15.07
C LEU A 67 3.75 6.61 -16.50
N GLU A 68 4.75 7.47 -16.67
CA GLU A 68 5.31 7.80 -17.98
C GLU A 68 6.63 7.07 -18.14
N ILE A 69 6.76 6.34 -19.24
CA ILE A 69 7.93 5.53 -19.57
C ILE A 69 8.49 6.03 -20.90
N GLY A 70 9.72 6.51 -20.90
CA GLY A 70 10.35 7.12 -22.08
C GLY A 70 11.86 7.17 -21.93
N GLU A 71 12.61 6.83 -22.99
CA GLU A 71 14.09 6.91 -23.03
C GLU A 71 14.81 6.26 -21.82
N GLY A 72 14.26 5.17 -21.28
CA GLY A 72 14.83 4.49 -20.10
C GLY A 72 14.46 5.14 -18.75
N VAL A 73 13.72 6.23 -18.76
CA VAL A 73 13.14 6.87 -17.57
C VAL A 73 11.75 6.30 -17.31
N PHE A 74 11.52 5.88 -16.06
CA PHE A 74 10.24 5.43 -15.55
C PHE A 74 9.84 6.39 -14.44
N GLU A 75 8.84 7.21 -14.70
CA GLU A 75 8.39 8.25 -13.76
C GLU A 75 6.95 8.00 -13.34
N VAL A 76 6.75 7.78 -12.05
CA VAL A 76 5.40 7.75 -11.47
C VAL A 76 4.86 9.16 -11.44
N LYS A 77 3.70 9.38 -12.07
CA LYS A 77 3.05 10.70 -12.11
C LYS A 77 1.98 10.84 -11.03
N SER A 78 1.27 9.77 -10.75
CA SER A 78 0.33 9.72 -9.65
C SER A 78 0.14 8.30 -9.16
N THR A 79 -0.17 8.17 -7.87
CA THR A 79 -0.54 6.89 -7.26
C THR A 79 -1.63 7.09 -6.22
N HIS A 80 -2.59 6.17 -6.18
CA HIS A 80 -3.64 6.08 -5.15
C HIS A 80 -3.94 4.63 -4.86
N GLY A 81 -4.66 4.36 -3.78
CA GLY A 81 -5.04 3.00 -3.43
C GLY A 81 -6.02 2.93 -2.26
N ASP A 82 -6.31 1.70 -1.85
CA ASP A 82 -7.04 1.34 -0.65
C ASP A 82 -6.30 0.15 0.00
N THR A 83 -5.69 0.40 1.17
CA THR A 83 -4.89 -0.59 1.90
C THR A 83 -5.73 -1.64 2.63
N GLN A 84 -7.06 -1.54 2.54
CA GLN A 84 -8.03 -2.45 3.14
C GLN A 84 -9.09 -2.88 2.10
N LEU A 85 -8.62 -3.16 0.89
CA LEU A 85 -9.44 -3.67 -0.20
C LEU A 85 -8.65 -4.68 -1.02
N GLY A 86 -9.06 -5.94 -1.02
CA GLY A 86 -8.43 -6.97 -1.83
C GLY A 86 -9.26 -8.24 -1.93
N GLY A 87 -8.72 -9.26 -2.59
CA GLY A 87 -9.38 -10.55 -2.82
C GLY A 87 -9.94 -11.23 -1.56
N ASP A 88 -9.38 -10.96 -0.38
CA ASP A 88 -9.86 -11.43 0.92
C ASP A 88 -11.26 -10.87 1.26
N ASP A 89 -11.56 -9.64 0.86
CA ASP A 89 -12.89 -9.05 1.04
C ASP A 89 -13.95 -9.77 0.20
N TRP A 90 -13.59 -10.16 -1.03
CA TRP A 90 -14.46 -10.96 -1.88
C TRP A 90 -14.69 -12.36 -1.29
N ASP A 91 -13.66 -12.97 -0.72
CA ASP A 91 -13.79 -14.24 -0.02
C ASP A 91 -14.73 -14.10 1.18
N GLN A 92 -14.58 -13.01 1.95
CA GLN A 92 -15.43 -12.74 3.11
C GLN A 92 -16.91 -12.60 2.72
N ARG A 93 -17.25 -11.98 1.58
CA ARG A 93 -18.64 -11.91 1.10
C ARG A 93 -19.23 -13.28 0.80
N VAL A 94 -18.45 -14.18 0.22
CA VAL A 94 -18.88 -15.55 -0.03
C VAL A 94 -19.04 -16.32 1.28
N ILE A 95 -18.13 -16.14 2.24
CA ILE A 95 -18.24 -16.74 3.58
C ILE A 95 -19.52 -16.27 4.28
N ASP A 96 -19.79 -14.97 4.30
CA ASP A 96 -20.98 -14.39 4.93
C ASP A 96 -22.27 -14.92 4.29
N TRP A 97 -22.29 -15.02 2.95
CA TRP A 97 -23.39 -15.62 2.21
C TRP A 97 -23.60 -17.10 2.55
N LEU A 98 -22.53 -17.89 2.69
CA LEU A 98 -22.59 -19.29 3.09
C LEU A 98 -23.10 -19.45 4.52
N VAL A 99 -22.56 -18.67 5.47
CA VAL A 99 -22.97 -18.70 6.88
C VAL A 99 -24.45 -18.35 7.02
N LYS A 100 -24.88 -17.27 6.35
CA LYS A 100 -26.28 -16.85 6.36
C LYS A 100 -27.19 -17.93 5.78
N THR A 101 -26.87 -18.44 4.59
CA THR A 101 -27.67 -19.47 3.92
C THR A 101 -27.76 -20.76 4.75
N PHE A 102 -26.65 -21.18 5.36
CA PHE A 102 -26.63 -22.37 6.21
C PHE A 102 -27.46 -22.19 7.48
N LYS A 103 -27.38 -21.01 8.10
CA LYS A 103 -28.19 -20.65 9.27
C LYS A 103 -29.68 -20.59 8.95
N ASP A 104 -30.05 -20.00 7.81
CA ASP A 104 -31.44 -19.94 7.35
C ASP A 104 -32.02 -21.35 7.09
N ASN A 105 -31.20 -22.30 6.60
CA ASN A 105 -31.63 -23.67 6.28
C ASN A 105 -31.62 -24.64 7.48
N HIS A 106 -30.67 -24.50 8.40
CA HIS A 106 -30.43 -25.48 9.47
C HIS A 106 -30.54 -24.90 10.89
N GLY A 107 -30.72 -23.59 11.04
CA GLY A 107 -30.77 -22.91 12.34
C GLY A 107 -29.43 -22.85 13.07
N VAL A 108 -28.33 -23.26 12.43
CA VAL A 108 -26.98 -23.31 13.03
C VAL A 108 -26.10 -22.22 12.43
N ASP A 109 -25.45 -21.45 13.29
CA ASP A 109 -24.54 -20.38 12.89
C ASP A 109 -23.08 -20.90 12.84
N LEU A 110 -22.59 -21.18 11.63
CA LEU A 110 -21.21 -21.63 11.40
C LEU A 110 -20.17 -20.55 11.74
N GLY A 111 -20.57 -19.28 11.85
CA GLY A 111 -19.66 -18.18 12.20
C GLY A 111 -19.09 -18.27 13.61
N ASN A 112 -19.70 -19.08 14.49
CA ASN A 112 -19.20 -19.31 15.84
C ASN A 112 -18.22 -20.50 15.95
N ASP A 113 -18.06 -21.29 14.88
CA ASP A 113 -17.18 -22.45 14.83
C ASP A 113 -15.90 -22.13 14.05
N LYS A 114 -14.78 -22.03 14.76
CA LYS A 114 -13.47 -21.70 14.16
C LYS A 114 -13.00 -22.72 13.12
N MET A 115 -13.31 -24.01 13.32
CA MET A 115 -12.92 -25.06 12.38
C MET A 115 -13.78 -25.00 11.12
N ALA A 116 -15.09 -24.76 11.28
CA ALA A 116 -15.98 -24.56 10.15
C ALA A 116 -15.60 -23.31 9.34
N LEU A 117 -15.30 -22.19 10.00
CA LEU A 117 -14.86 -20.94 9.36
C LEU A 117 -13.60 -21.12 8.51
N GLN A 118 -12.60 -21.85 8.98
CA GLN A 118 -11.39 -22.12 8.20
C GLN A 118 -11.72 -22.89 6.90
N ARG A 119 -12.58 -23.91 7.00
CA ARG A 119 -13.02 -24.69 5.83
C ARG A 119 -13.88 -23.86 4.87
N LEU A 120 -14.73 -22.99 5.40
CA LEU A 120 -15.51 -22.04 4.61
C LEU A 120 -14.61 -21.07 3.86
N LYS A 121 -13.54 -20.56 4.50
CA LYS A 121 -12.58 -19.66 3.88
C LYS A 121 -11.91 -20.29 2.66
N GLU A 122 -11.35 -21.50 2.83
CA GLU A 122 -10.70 -22.23 1.72
C GLU A 122 -11.67 -22.54 0.58
N ALA A 123 -12.92 -22.91 0.91
CA ALA A 123 -13.92 -23.22 -0.09
C ALA A 123 -14.46 -21.98 -0.82
N ALA A 124 -14.59 -20.86 -0.11
CA ALA A 124 -15.01 -19.57 -0.66
C ALA A 124 -13.96 -19.03 -1.65
N GLU A 125 -12.68 -19.03 -1.26
CA GLU A 125 -11.58 -18.62 -2.13
C GLU A 125 -11.53 -19.47 -3.40
N LYS A 126 -11.62 -20.79 -3.25
CA LYS A 126 -11.67 -21.71 -4.40
C LYS A 126 -12.86 -21.42 -5.31
N ALA A 127 -14.05 -21.19 -4.76
CA ALA A 127 -15.24 -20.87 -5.54
C ALA A 127 -15.09 -19.53 -6.30
N LYS A 128 -14.56 -18.49 -5.65
CA LYS A 128 -14.22 -17.20 -6.29
C LYS A 128 -13.30 -17.40 -7.50
N ILE A 129 -12.22 -18.17 -7.31
CA ILE A 129 -11.24 -18.44 -8.37
C ILE A 129 -11.89 -19.20 -9.53
N GLU A 130 -12.66 -20.26 -9.25
CA GLU A 130 -13.37 -21.03 -10.28
C GLU A 130 -14.35 -20.16 -11.07
N LEU A 131 -15.10 -19.29 -10.40
CA LEU A 131 -16.06 -18.37 -11.04
C LEU A 131 -15.40 -17.36 -11.99
N SER A 132 -14.09 -17.15 -11.90
CA SER A 132 -13.34 -16.36 -12.89
C SER A 132 -13.27 -17.05 -14.26
N GLN A 133 -13.48 -18.36 -14.32
CA GLN A 133 -13.43 -19.18 -15.53
C GLN A 133 -14.80 -19.72 -15.94
N VAL A 134 -15.60 -20.18 -14.97
CA VAL A 134 -16.91 -20.79 -15.21
C VAL A 134 -18.06 -19.91 -14.73
N ALA A 135 -19.27 -20.11 -15.28
CA ALA A 135 -20.45 -19.32 -14.92
C ALA A 135 -21.09 -19.75 -13.58
N GLU A 136 -20.76 -20.95 -13.09
CA GLU A 136 -21.29 -21.51 -11.85
C GLU A 136 -20.32 -22.53 -11.24
N THR A 137 -20.34 -22.65 -9.91
CA THR A 137 -19.62 -23.68 -9.15
C THR A 137 -20.48 -24.20 -8.00
N THR A 138 -20.13 -25.36 -7.46
CA THR A 138 -20.79 -25.96 -6.29
C THR A 138 -19.81 -26.06 -5.13
N ILE A 139 -20.15 -25.40 -4.04
CA ILE A 139 -19.42 -25.43 -2.77
C ILE A 139 -19.97 -26.62 -1.97
N ASN A 140 -19.15 -27.67 -1.81
CA ASN A 140 -19.55 -28.89 -1.11
C ASN A 140 -18.57 -29.18 0.05
N LEU A 141 -19.08 -29.04 1.27
CA LEU A 141 -18.37 -29.29 2.52
C LEU A 141 -19.13 -30.34 3.34
N PRO A 142 -18.81 -31.63 3.18
CA PRO A 142 -19.44 -32.67 3.97
C PRO A 142 -18.97 -32.61 5.43
N PHE A 143 -19.85 -32.99 6.36
CA PHE A 143 -19.56 -33.01 7.80
C PHE A 143 -19.01 -31.66 8.28
N ILE A 144 -19.68 -30.55 7.89
CA ILE A 144 -19.21 -29.20 8.23
C ILE A 144 -19.41 -28.91 9.73
N THR A 145 -20.48 -29.44 10.29
CA THR A 145 -20.80 -29.37 11.73
C THR A 145 -21.70 -30.53 12.13
N ALA A 146 -22.09 -30.63 13.40
CA ALA A 146 -23.04 -31.64 13.90
C ALA A 146 -24.03 -31.03 14.89
N THR A 147 -25.26 -31.52 14.88
CA THR A 147 -26.33 -31.18 15.84
C THR A 147 -26.75 -32.42 16.63
N ALA A 148 -27.72 -32.27 17.53
CA ALA A 148 -28.33 -33.40 18.24
C ALA A 148 -28.97 -34.43 17.29
N ASP A 149 -29.42 -33.99 16.11
CA ASP A 149 -30.06 -34.83 15.10
C ASP A 149 -29.04 -35.53 14.18
N GLY A 150 -27.76 -35.16 14.25
CA GLY A 150 -26.69 -35.79 13.50
C GLY A 150 -25.74 -34.81 12.79
N PRO A 151 -24.81 -35.32 11.96
CA PRO A 151 -23.91 -34.49 11.16
C PRO A 151 -24.67 -33.70 10.10
N LEU A 152 -24.23 -32.47 9.84
CA LEU A 152 -24.72 -31.61 8.78
C LEU A 152 -23.66 -31.41 7.69
N HIS A 153 -24.13 -31.22 6.47
CA HIS A 153 -23.33 -31.00 5.26
C HIS A 153 -23.73 -29.66 4.64
N LEU A 154 -22.77 -28.95 4.08
CA LEU A 154 -23.07 -27.76 3.28
C LEU A 154 -22.88 -28.13 1.81
N GLU A 155 -23.93 -27.97 1.02
CA GLU A 155 -23.88 -28.04 -0.43
C GLU A 155 -24.63 -26.83 -0.99
N GLN A 156 -23.92 -25.91 -1.64
CA GLN A 156 -24.49 -24.68 -2.17
C GLN A 156 -23.96 -24.38 -3.56
N LYS A 157 -24.87 -24.10 -4.49
CA LYS A 157 -24.54 -23.68 -5.85
C LYS A 157 -24.40 -22.16 -5.89
N LEU A 158 -23.27 -21.67 -6.39
CA LEU A 158 -22.99 -20.25 -6.57
C LEU A 158 -22.80 -19.95 -8.05
N THR A 159 -23.55 -18.97 -8.57
CA THR A 159 -23.39 -18.49 -9.95
C THR A 159 -22.52 -17.23 -9.97
N ARG A 160 -21.85 -16.98 -11.09
CA ARG A 160 -21.05 -15.75 -11.28
C ARG A 160 -21.91 -14.50 -11.11
N ALA A 161 -23.14 -14.51 -11.63
CA ALA A 161 -24.05 -13.38 -11.52
C ALA A 161 -24.38 -13.05 -10.05
N GLU A 162 -24.58 -14.06 -9.20
CA GLU A 162 -24.85 -13.86 -7.78
C GLU A 162 -23.61 -13.39 -7.02
N PHE A 163 -22.43 -13.93 -7.37
CA PHE A 163 -21.14 -13.46 -6.86
C PHE A 163 -20.85 -11.99 -7.21
N GLU A 164 -21.03 -11.60 -8.47
CA GLU A 164 -20.88 -10.21 -8.92
C GLU A 164 -21.88 -9.30 -8.19
N ARG A 165 -23.14 -9.73 -8.03
CA ARG A 165 -24.17 -8.96 -7.32
C ARG A 165 -23.83 -8.73 -5.84
N MET A 166 -23.32 -9.74 -5.13
CA MET A 166 -23.02 -9.62 -3.69
C MET A 166 -21.72 -8.86 -3.40
N THR A 167 -20.91 -8.59 -4.44
CA THR A 167 -19.60 -7.92 -4.33
C THR A 167 -19.50 -6.63 -5.13
N GLU A 168 -20.62 -6.16 -5.71
CA GLU A 168 -20.69 -4.95 -6.55
C GLU A 168 -20.10 -3.73 -5.85
N ASP A 169 -20.38 -3.54 -4.55
CA ASP A 169 -19.87 -2.41 -3.79
C ASP A 169 -18.33 -2.42 -3.62
N LEU A 170 -17.70 -3.60 -3.59
CA LEU A 170 -16.25 -3.72 -3.56
C LEU A 170 -15.63 -3.33 -4.91
N VAL A 171 -16.30 -3.67 -6.02
CA VAL A 171 -15.92 -3.22 -7.38
C VAL A 171 -16.05 -1.70 -7.49
N GLU A 172 -17.13 -1.13 -6.95
CA GLU A 172 -17.35 0.32 -6.93
C GLU A 172 -16.29 1.07 -6.11
N ARG A 173 -15.82 0.50 -5.00
CA ARG A 173 -14.73 1.08 -4.18
C ARG A 173 -13.44 1.30 -4.98
N CYS A 174 -13.18 0.50 -6.02
CA CYS A 174 -11.98 0.66 -6.86
C CYS A 174 -11.99 1.95 -7.70
N LYS A 175 -13.17 2.55 -7.95
CA LYS A 175 -13.30 3.74 -8.82
C LYS A 175 -12.73 4.99 -8.19
N GLY A 176 -12.92 5.17 -6.88
CA GLY A 176 -12.46 6.35 -6.15
C GLY A 176 -10.96 6.58 -6.30
N PRO A 177 -10.10 5.59 -5.96
CA PRO A 177 -8.66 5.69 -6.17
C PRO A 177 -8.27 5.93 -7.63
N PHE A 178 -8.95 5.28 -8.59
CA PHE A 178 -8.70 5.49 -10.02
C PHE A 178 -8.97 6.95 -10.44
N ASP A 179 -10.14 7.48 -10.09
CA ASP A 179 -10.53 8.85 -10.43
C ASP A 179 -9.58 9.88 -9.79
N MET A 180 -9.12 9.62 -8.56
CA MET A 180 -8.12 10.45 -7.88
C MET A 180 -6.75 10.39 -8.56
N ALA A 181 -6.28 9.21 -8.97
CA ALA A 181 -5.01 9.06 -9.70
C ALA A 181 -5.04 9.81 -11.04
N VAL A 182 -6.13 9.68 -11.80
CA VAL A 182 -6.30 10.41 -13.08
C VAL A 182 -6.35 11.91 -12.85
N LYS A 183 -7.09 12.36 -11.83
CA LYS A 183 -7.17 13.78 -11.46
C LYS A 183 -5.81 14.36 -11.10
N ASP A 184 -5.03 13.64 -10.28
CA ASP A 184 -3.69 14.07 -9.84
C ASP A 184 -2.67 14.04 -10.99
N TRP A 185 -2.82 13.10 -11.93
CA TRP A 185 -2.02 13.08 -13.16
C TRP A 185 -2.30 14.29 -14.07
N GLY A 186 -3.51 14.84 -14.01
CA GLY A 186 -3.87 16.08 -14.71
C GLY A 186 -4.07 15.93 -16.23
N LYS A 187 -4.20 14.70 -16.73
CA LYS A 187 -4.50 14.38 -18.15
C LYS A 187 -5.76 13.53 -18.26
N ASP A 188 -6.31 13.46 -19.47
CA ASP A 188 -7.51 12.66 -19.77
C ASP A 188 -7.17 11.17 -19.90
N VAL A 189 -8.10 10.29 -19.51
CA VAL A 189 -7.95 8.83 -19.62
C VAL A 189 -7.63 8.33 -21.03
N SER A 190 -8.01 9.07 -22.08
CA SER A 190 -7.68 8.74 -23.46
C SER A 190 -6.18 8.73 -23.74
N ALA A 191 -5.39 9.51 -22.97
CA ALA A 191 -3.94 9.60 -23.09
C ALA A 191 -3.18 8.41 -22.47
N ILE A 192 -3.87 7.47 -21.81
CA ILE A 192 -3.26 6.23 -21.32
C ILE A 192 -2.95 5.33 -22.52
N ASP A 193 -1.69 4.99 -22.79
CA ASP A 193 -1.35 4.15 -23.93
C ASP A 193 -1.56 2.66 -23.63
N HIS A 194 -1.26 2.25 -22.41
CA HIS A 194 -1.31 0.86 -21.99
C HIS A 194 -1.90 0.69 -20.60
N VAL A 195 -2.58 -0.44 -20.41
CA VAL A 195 -3.14 -0.85 -19.13
C VAL A 195 -2.49 -2.16 -18.74
N VAL A 196 -1.93 -2.24 -17.54
CA VAL A 196 -1.31 -3.44 -16.98
C VAL A 196 -2.10 -3.84 -15.73
N LEU A 197 -2.63 -5.07 -15.73
CA LEU A 197 -3.27 -5.65 -14.56
C LEU A 197 -2.24 -6.42 -13.73
N VAL A 198 -2.29 -6.23 -12.42
CA VAL A 198 -1.39 -6.86 -11.45
C VAL A 198 -2.23 -7.45 -10.31
N GLY A 199 -1.79 -8.57 -9.75
CA GLY A 199 -2.49 -9.24 -8.67
C GLY A 199 -3.58 -10.19 -9.13
N GLY A 200 -3.68 -11.34 -8.46
CA GLY A 200 -4.55 -12.44 -8.87
C GLY A 200 -6.04 -12.09 -8.91
N SER A 201 -6.48 -11.13 -8.11
CA SER A 201 -7.89 -10.70 -8.07
C SER A 201 -8.31 -9.96 -9.35
N THR A 202 -7.37 -9.43 -10.13
CA THR A 202 -7.65 -8.85 -11.47
C THR A 202 -8.05 -9.89 -12.52
N ARG A 203 -7.94 -11.19 -12.21
CA ARG A 203 -8.45 -12.28 -13.07
C ARG A 203 -9.97 -12.34 -13.08
N MET A 204 -10.65 -11.72 -12.13
CA MET A 204 -12.12 -11.68 -12.06
C MET A 204 -12.69 -10.88 -13.25
N PRO A 205 -13.66 -11.45 -14.03
CA PRO A 205 -14.22 -10.79 -15.20
C PRO A 205 -14.80 -9.39 -14.92
N MET A 206 -15.50 -9.21 -13.80
CA MET A 206 -16.05 -7.90 -13.41
C MET A 206 -14.98 -6.82 -13.21
N ILE A 207 -13.76 -7.18 -12.78
CA ILE A 207 -12.65 -6.24 -12.60
C ILE A 207 -12.07 -5.85 -13.96
N GLN A 208 -11.93 -6.80 -14.89
CA GLN A 208 -11.48 -6.52 -16.25
C GLN A 208 -12.47 -5.61 -16.99
N GLU A 209 -13.77 -5.87 -16.84
CA GLU A 209 -14.83 -5.03 -17.40
C GLU A 209 -14.85 -3.63 -16.76
N LEU A 210 -14.65 -3.54 -15.44
CA LEU A 210 -14.48 -2.25 -14.76
C LEU A 210 -13.33 -1.45 -15.37
N VAL A 211 -12.14 -2.03 -15.46
CA VAL A 211 -10.95 -1.35 -15.98
C VAL A 211 -11.15 -0.93 -17.44
N LYS A 212 -11.74 -1.79 -18.26
CA LYS A 212 -12.10 -1.46 -19.64
C LYS A 212 -13.06 -0.27 -19.71
N LYS A 213 -14.07 -0.23 -18.85
CA LYS A 213 -15.01 0.89 -18.76
C LYS A 213 -14.31 2.19 -18.33
N LEU A 214 -13.48 2.13 -17.28
CA LEU A 214 -12.77 3.28 -16.73
C LEU A 214 -11.77 3.90 -17.73
N THR A 215 -11.18 3.07 -18.58
CA THR A 215 -10.15 3.50 -19.54
C THR A 215 -10.69 3.80 -20.94
N GLY A 216 -12.01 3.91 -21.09
CA GLY A 216 -12.63 4.24 -22.38
C GLY A 216 -12.57 3.11 -23.42
N GLY A 217 -12.55 1.86 -22.96
CA GLY A 217 -12.57 0.66 -23.81
C GLY A 217 -11.19 0.06 -24.09
N LYS A 218 -10.12 0.52 -23.44
CA LYS A 218 -8.78 -0.03 -23.64
C LYS A 218 -8.68 -1.43 -23.06
N GLU A 219 -8.15 -2.35 -23.87
CA GLU A 219 -7.94 -3.74 -23.46
C GLU A 219 -6.66 -3.85 -22.61
N PRO A 220 -6.72 -4.52 -21.45
CA PRO A 220 -5.52 -4.75 -20.65
C PRO A 220 -4.49 -5.61 -21.36
N HIS A 221 -3.22 -5.31 -21.10
CA HIS A 221 -2.10 -6.02 -21.69
C HIS A 221 -1.99 -7.45 -21.15
N LYS A 222 -1.90 -8.43 -22.05
CA LYS A 222 -1.86 -9.87 -21.71
C LYS A 222 -0.45 -10.48 -21.69
N GLY A 223 0.57 -9.70 -22.05
CA GLY A 223 1.94 -10.20 -22.18
C GLY A 223 2.73 -10.30 -20.88
N VAL A 224 2.11 -10.03 -19.72
CA VAL A 224 2.76 -10.20 -18.42
C VAL A 224 1.85 -10.99 -17.50
N ASN A 225 2.41 -11.92 -16.72
CA ASN A 225 1.66 -12.70 -15.76
C ASN A 225 1.35 -11.83 -14.52
N PRO A 226 0.07 -11.55 -14.20
CA PRO A 226 -0.30 -10.66 -13.09
C PRO A 226 0.19 -11.16 -11.72
N ASP A 227 0.47 -12.46 -11.59
CA ASP A 227 0.92 -13.07 -10.32
C ASP A 227 2.45 -12.97 -10.12
N GLU A 228 3.23 -12.73 -11.18
CA GLU A 228 4.70 -12.79 -11.16
C GLU A 228 5.36 -11.45 -11.51
N VAL A 229 4.62 -10.56 -12.17
CA VAL A 229 5.12 -9.29 -12.76
C VAL A 229 5.87 -8.41 -11.77
N VAL A 230 5.36 -8.31 -10.54
CA VAL A 230 5.98 -7.53 -9.45
C VAL A 230 7.34 -8.10 -9.07
N ALA A 231 7.44 -9.43 -8.90
CA ALA A 231 8.69 -10.09 -8.53
C ALA A 231 9.74 -9.98 -9.63
N ILE A 232 9.33 -10.09 -10.89
CA ILE A 232 10.20 -9.85 -12.06
C ILE A 232 10.74 -8.41 -12.02
N GLY A 233 9.87 -7.43 -11.77
CA GLY A 233 10.26 -6.03 -11.62
C GLY A 233 11.28 -5.78 -10.52
N ALA A 234 11.09 -6.41 -9.35
CA ALA A 234 12.02 -6.32 -8.25
C ALA A 234 13.40 -6.92 -8.59
N ALA A 235 13.42 -8.02 -9.36
CA ALA A 235 14.67 -8.62 -9.85
C ALA A 235 15.39 -7.70 -10.84
N VAL A 236 14.65 -7.00 -11.70
CA VAL A 236 15.18 -5.99 -12.62
C VAL A 236 15.81 -4.84 -11.85
N GLN A 237 15.11 -4.32 -10.84
CA GLN A 237 15.66 -3.28 -9.96
C GLN A 237 16.95 -3.73 -9.27
N ALA A 238 17.04 -5.00 -8.87
CA ALA A 238 18.29 -5.56 -8.32
C ALA A 238 19.41 -5.59 -9.36
N GLY A 239 19.09 -5.91 -10.63
CA GLY A 239 20.01 -5.82 -11.76
C GLY A 239 20.52 -4.40 -12.02
N VAL A 240 19.66 -3.39 -11.89
CA VAL A 240 20.04 -1.97 -11.98
C VAL A 240 21.02 -1.59 -10.86
N LEU A 241 20.73 -1.97 -9.61
CA LEU A 241 21.61 -1.69 -8.47
C LEU A 241 22.98 -2.35 -8.59
N ARG A 242 23.05 -3.53 -9.23
CA ARG A 242 24.31 -4.25 -9.50
C ARG A 242 25.08 -3.67 -10.70
N GLY A 243 24.41 -2.91 -11.57
CA GLY A 243 24.96 -2.36 -12.82
C GLY A 243 24.89 -3.32 -14.01
N ASP A 244 24.17 -4.43 -13.89
CA ASP A 244 23.94 -5.40 -14.97
C ASP A 244 22.89 -4.90 -15.96
N VAL A 245 21.91 -4.15 -15.46
CA VAL A 245 20.90 -3.46 -16.26
C VAL A 245 21.28 -1.98 -16.29
N LYS A 246 21.53 -1.46 -17.49
CA LYS A 246 21.99 -0.08 -17.71
C LYS A 246 20.87 0.76 -18.30
N ASP A 247 21.06 2.07 -18.25
CA ASP A 247 20.19 3.07 -18.90
C ASP A 247 18.74 3.02 -18.43
N ILE A 248 18.52 2.65 -17.16
CA ILE A 248 17.23 2.75 -16.47
C ILE A 248 17.33 3.77 -15.34
N LEU A 249 16.46 4.78 -15.38
CA LEU A 249 16.26 5.73 -14.29
C LEU A 249 14.83 5.59 -13.75
N LEU A 250 14.72 5.35 -12.44
CA LEU A 250 13.45 5.22 -11.75
C LEU A 250 13.18 6.46 -10.90
N LEU A 251 12.08 7.16 -11.19
CA LEU A 251 11.59 8.31 -10.45
C LEU A 251 10.24 7.93 -9.83
N ASP A 252 10.28 7.60 -8.54
CA ASP A 252 9.08 7.27 -7.76
C ASP A 252 8.56 8.51 -7.03
N VAL A 253 7.40 8.42 -6.38
CA VAL A 253 6.76 9.54 -5.68
C VAL A 253 6.30 9.16 -4.27
N THR A 254 6.10 10.16 -3.39
CA THR A 254 5.42 9.95 -2.10
C THR A 254 3.90 9.85 -2.29
N PRO A 255 3.20 8.85 -1.74
CA PRO A 255 1.76 8.65 -1.97
C PRO A 255 0.86 9.63 -1.19
N LEU A 256 1.38 10.22 -0.11
CA LEU A 256 0.65 11.10 0.78
C LEU A 256 1.45 12.35 1.10
N SER A 257 0.74 13.45 1.34
CA SER A 257 1.35 14.70 1.77
C SER A 257 1.94 14.56 3.18
N LEU A 258 3.09 15.19 3.40
CA LEU A 258 3.80 15.23 4.68
C LEU A 258 3.86 16.66 5.18
N GLY A 259 3.66 16.85 6.48
CA GLY A 259 3.59 18.16 7.07
C GLY A 259 3.84 18.19 8.57
N VAL A 260 3.68 19.37 9.15
CA VAL A 260 3.77 19.60 10.60
C VAL A 260 2.51 20.25 11.14
N GLU A 261 2.21 19.97 12.40
CA GLU A 261 1.19 20.72 13.14
C GLU A 261 1.67 22.13 13.46
N THR A 262 0.84 23.12 13.17
CA THR A 262 1.05 24.52 13.56
C THR A 262 0.02 24.99 14.58
N LEU A 263 0.18 26.22 15.08
CA LEU A 263 -0.71 26.80 16.09
C LEU A 263 -2.18 26.72 15.62
N GLY A 264 -3.04 26.18 16.48
CA GLY A 264 -4.47 25.99 16.16
C GLY A 264 -4.80 24.63 15.54
N GLY A 265 -3.85 23.69 15.50
CA GLY A 265 -4.07 22.34 14.98
C GLY A 265 -4.18 22.29 13.45
N ILE A 266 -3.62 23.30 12.77
CA ILE A 266 -3.61 23.40 11.31
C ILE A 266 -2.41 22.62 10.78
N VAL A 267 -2.65 21.82 9.73
CA VAL A 267 -1.59 21.06 9.06
C VAL A 267 -0.91 21.96 8.03
N GLN A 268 0.36 22.26 8.26
CA GLN A 268 1.21 22.90 7.25
C GLN A 268 1.87 21.80 6.42
N ARG A 269 1.46 21.66 5.16
CA ARG A 269 2.06 20.71 4.23
C ARG A 269 3.44 21.20 3.80
N MET A 270 4.43 20.35 3.96
CA MET A 270 5.82 20.58 3.58
C MET A 270 6.11 19.96 2.22
N ILE A 271 5.69 18.71 2.04
CA ILE A 271 5.86 17.95 0.80
C ILE A 271 4.47 17.44 0.41
N GLU A 272 4.00 17.84 -0.77
CA GLU A 272 2.71 17.41 -1.30
C GLU A 272 2.79 15.96 -1.79
N ARG A 273 1.66 15.25 -1.78
CA ARG A 273 1.54 13.93 -2.42
C ARG A 273 1.95 13.99 -3.89
N ASN A 274 2.38 12.84 -4.41
CA ASN A 274 2.94 12.66 -5.75
C ASN A 274 4.21 13.50 -6.04
N THR A 275 4.86 14.07 -5.00
CA THR A 275 6.20 14.67 -5.17
C THR A 275 7.23 13.57 -5.43
N THR A 276 8.04 13.74 -6.47
CA THR A 276 9.13 12.82 -6.82
C THR A 276 10.12 12.64 -5.67
N ILE A 277 10.55 11.40 -5.41
CA ILE A 277 11.53 11.03 -4.39
C ILE A 277 12.82 10.45 -5.03
N PRO A 278 13.99 10.66 -4.42
CA PRO A 278 14.25 11.36 -3.15
C PRO A 278 14.04 12.87 -3.26
N THR A 279 13.64 13.52 -2.17
CA THR A 279 13.41 14.98 -2.13
C THR A 279 13.67 15.56 -0.75
N LYS A 280 13.95 16.86 -0.71
CA LYS A 280 14.17 17.61 0.52
C LYS A 280 13.45 18.95 0.48
N LYS A 281 12.73 19.27 1.55
CA LYS A 281 12.08 20.58 1.73
C LYS A 281 12.36 21.13 3.12
N SER A 282 12.64 22.43 3.19
CA SER A 282 12.83 23.15 4.44
C SER A 282 11.91 24.36 4.50
N GLU A 283 11.35 24.65 5.68
CA GLU A 283 10.55 25.84 5.97
C GLU A 283 10.92 26.37 7.36
N ILE A 284 10.81 27.69 7.55
CA ILE A 284 11.12 28.36 8.81
C ILE A 284 9.83 28.59 9.59
N PHE A 285 9.78 28.02 10.78
CA PHE A 285 8.74 28.23 11.79
C PHE A 285 9.27 29.11 12.92
N THR A 286 8.36 29.50 13.83
CA THR A 286 8.70 30.35 14.98
C THR A 286 7.88 29.98 16.21
N THR A 287 8.21 30.54 17.38
CA THR A 287 7.52 30.25 18.63
C THR A 287 6.13 30.89 18.68
N ALA A 288 5.20 30.18 19.33
CA ALA A 288 3.81 30.61 19.49
C ALA A 288 3.59 31.50 20.75
N ALA A 289 4.51 31.44 21.71
CA ALA A 289 4.45 32.20 22.96
C ALA A 289 5.76 32.92 23.31
N ASP A 290 5.63 34.00 24.08
CA ASP A 290 6.79 34.75 24.58
C ASP A 290 7.61 33.88 25.54
N ASN A 291 8.94 33.98 25.44
CA ASN A 291 9.91 33.23 26.25
C ASN A 291 9.77 31.71 26.14
N GLN A 292 9.16 31.19 25.06
CA GLN A 292 9.08 29.76 24.79
C GLN A 292 10.48 29.17 24.55
N THR A 293 10.90 28.25 25.43
CA THR A 293 12.24 27.64 25.41
C THR A 293 12.31 26.28 24.72
N GLN A 294 11.17 25.76 24.26
CA GLN A 294 11.06 24.52 23.49
C GLN A 294 9.94 24.61 22.45
N VAL A 295 10.10 23.91 21.33
CA VAL A 295 9.02 23.69 20.35
C VAL A 295 8.80 22.20 20.18
N GLU A 296 7.53 21.79 20.21
CA GLU A 296 7.12 20.43 19.82
C GLU A 296 6.87 20.41 18.32
N ILE A 297 7.51 19.48 17.62
CA ILE A 297 7.29 19.20 16.20
C ILE A 297 6.47 17.93 16.13
N ASN A 298 5.20 18.05 15.76
CA ASN A 298 4.34 16.92 15.44
C ASN A 298 4.34 16.71 13.93
N VAL A 299 4.92 15.59 13.49
CA VAL A 299 5.01 15.20 12.08
C VAL A 299 3.75 14.46 11.68
N LEU A 300 3.18 14.84 10.55
CA LEU A 300 1.88 14.39 10.08
C LEU A 300 1.96 13.88 8.64
N GLN A 301 1.07 12.95 8.30
CA GLN A 301 0.82 12.48 6.95
C GLN A 301 -0.67 12.51 6.62
N GLY A 302 -1.02 12.97 5.42
CA GLY A 302 -2.38 12.93 4.90
C GLY A 302 -2.89 14.26 4.35
N GLU A 303 -4.17 14.26 3.93
CA GLU A 303 -4.74 15.29 3.06
C GLU A 303 -5.72 16.24 3.76
N GLY A 304 -5.98 16.06 5.06
CA GLY A 304 -6.83 16.96 5.84
C GLY A 304 -6.16 18.29 6.18
N GLU A 305 -6.96 19.35 6.35
CA GLU A 305 -6.47 20.70 6.72
C GLU A 305 -6.11 20.84 8.21
N THR A 306 -6.68 19.97 9.05
CA THR A 306 -6.47 20.02 10.51
C THR A 306 -6.14 18.65 11.06
N VAL A 307 -5.45 18.62 12.20
CA VAL A 307 -5.04 17.38 12.89
C VAL A 307 -6.22 16.53 13.41
N GLN A 308 -7.42 17.09 13.44
CA GLN A 308 -8.64 16.37 13.82
C GLN A 308 -9.31 15.67 12.64
N SER A 309 -8.83 15.91 11.41
CA SER A 309 -9.34 15.22 10.23
C SER A 309 -9.03 13.73 10.30
N PRO A 310 -9.99 12.84 10.00
CA PRO A 310 -9.72 11.41 9.90
C PRO A 310 -8.75 11.06 8.75
N ALA A 311 -8.53 12.00 7.82
CA ALA A 311 -7.57 11.87 6.73
C ALA A 311 -6.15 12.35 7.09
N VAL A 312 -5.84 12.56 8.37
CA VAL A 312 -4.51 12.99 8.86
C VAL A 312 -4.05 12.05 9.97
N HIS A 313 -2.84 11.55 9.85
CA HIS A 313 -2.22 10.61 10.78
C HIS A 313 -0.96 11.24 11.36
N SER A 314 -0.82 11.17 12.69
CA SER A 314 0.42 11.59 13.35
C SER A 314 1.46 10.48 13.22
N LEU A 315 2.60 10.82 12.65
CA LEU A 315 3.70 9.92 12.42
C LEU A 315 4.70 9.88 13.59
N GLY A 316 4.76 10.96 14.37
CA GLY A 316 5.65 11.08 15.52
C GLY A 316 5.76 12.50 16.03
N ARG A 317 6.25 12.65 17.27
CA ARG A 317 6.47 13.94 17.92
C ARG A 317 7.85 14.00 18.56
N PHE A 318 8.54 15.12 18.38
CA PHE A 318 9.79 15.38 19.10
C PHE A 318 9.90 16.84 19.51
N ASN A 319 10.69 17.10 20.54
CA ASN A 319 10.91 18.43 21.07
C ASN A 319 12.30 18.93 20.72
N LEU A 320 12.38 20.13 20.15
CA LEU A 320 13.61 20.92 20.10
C LEU A 320 13.64 21.80 21.35
N VAL A 321 14.61 21.56 22.23
CA VAL A 321 14.73 22.21 23.54
C VAL A 321 15.92 23.16 23.61
N GLY A 322 15.83 24.14 24.51
CA GLY A 322 16.92 25.07 24.79
C GLY A 322 17.01 26.23 23.81
N ILE A 323 15.84 26.66 23.30
CA ILE A 323 15.65 27.90 22.55
C ILE A 323 15.82 29.08 23.53
N PRO A 324 16.62 30.11 23.19
CA PRO A 324 16.77 31.29 24.04
C PRO A 324 15.42 32.01 24.26
N PRO A 325 15.12 32.48 25.48
CA PRO A 325 13.92 33.28 25.73
C PRO A 325 13.91 34.55 24.86
N ALA A 326 12.88 34.68 24.02
CA ALA A 326 12.66 35.81 23.15
C ALA A 326 11.14 36.05 22.99
N PRO A 327 10.70 37.24 22.52
CA PRO A 327 9.30 37.45 22.16
C PRO A 327 8.82 36.42 21.13
N ARG A 328 7.53 36.08 21.16
CA ARG A 328 6.93 35.19 20.15
C ARG A 328 7.21 35.70 18.74
N GLY A 329 7.41 34.80 17.78
CA GLY A 329 7.69 35.18 16.39
C GLY A 329 9.15 35.55 16.10
N VAL A 330 10.03 35.62 17.12
CA VAL A 330 11.44 35.99 16.94
C VAL A 330 12.35 34.79 16.68
N PRO A 331 12.28 33.67 17.45
CA PRO A 331 13.12 32.50 17.17
C PRO A 331 12.82 31.94 15.77
N GLN A 332 13.86 31.54 15.05
CA GLN A 332 13.74 30.94 13.72
C GLN A 332 14.10 29.47 13.80
N ILE A 333 13.09 28.61 13.65
CA ILE A 333 13.23 27.16 13.69
C ILE A 333 13.07 26.64 12.28
N GLU A 334 14.17 26.23 11.65
CA GLU A 334 14.13 25.57 10.36
C GLU A 334 13.72 24.10 10.56
N VAL A 335 12.59 23.71 9.98
CA VAL A 335 12.17 22.31 9.92
C VAL A 335 12.40 21.80 8.51
N SER A 336 13.16 20.72 8.40
CA SER A 336 13.54 20.07 7.15
C SER A 336 12.99 18.66 7.08
N PHE A 337 12.32 18.34 5.98
CA PHE A 337 11.89 17.00 5.61
C PHE A 337 12.80 16.47 4.51
N ASP A 338 13.33 15.27 4.69
CA ASP A 338 14.18 14.56 3.74
C ASP A 338 13.58 13.17 3.52
N ILE A 339 13.16 12.89 2.29
CA ILE A 339 12.62 11.58 1.90
C ILE A 339 13.67 10.88 1.06
N ASP A 340 14.10 9.71 1.52
CA ASP A 340 15.09 8.91 0.81
C ASP A 340 14.47 8.18 -0.41
N ALA A 341 15.30 7.47 -1.16
CA ALA A 341 14.82 6.72 -2.32
C ALA A 341 13.79 5.64 -1.94
N ASN A 342 13.86 5.06 -0.73
CA ASN A 342 12.93 4.02 -0.23
C ASN A 342 11.58 4.60 0.23
N GLY A 343 11.44 5.92 0.25
CA GLY A 343 10.27 6.61 0.80
C GLY A 343 10.32 6.77 2.32
N ILE A 344 11.48 6.60 2.96
CA ILE A 344 11.64 6.77 4.40
C ILE A 344 11.87 8.25 4.72
N VAL A 345 11.11 8.78 5.67
CA VAL A 345 11.10 10.20 6.03
C VAL A 345 12.02 10.49 7.21
N ASN A 346 12.92 11.46 7.03
CA ASN A 346 13.74 12.03 8.10
C ASN A 346 13.35 13.49 8.30
N VAL A 347 12.98 13.84 9.53
CA VAL A 347 12.61 15.21 9.90
C VAL A 347 13.65 15.77 10.86
N THR A 348 14.19 16.94 10.54
CA THR A 348 15.14 17.67 11.39
C THR A 348 14.58 19.04 11.72
N ALA A 349 14.62 19.43 12.99
CA ALA A 349 14.31 20.79 13.42
C ALA A 349 15.57 21.43 14.00
N LYS A 350 15.92 22.62 13.51
CA LYS A 350 17.13 23.35 13.87
C LYS A 350 16.81 24.79 14.23
N ASP A 351 17.25 25.22 15.40
CA ASP A 351 17.26 26.64 15.77
C ASP A 351 18.44 27.33 15.06
N LEU A 352 18.13 28.29 14.18
CA LEU A 352 19.14 28.99 13.39
C LEU A 352 20.06 29.89 14.24
N ALA A 353 19.60 30.33 15.43
CA ALA A 353 20.41 31.19 16.30
C ALA A 353 21.44 30.38 17.10
N THR A 354 21.07 29.20 17.60
CA THR A 354 21.95 28.38 18.44
C THR A 354 22.61 27.23 17.69
N SER A 355 22.17 26.94 16.46
CA SER A 355 22.53 25.73 15.70
C SER A 355 22.20 24.42 16.41
N LYS A 356 21.43 24.45 17.50
CA LYS A 356 20.91 23.23 18.13
C LYS A 356 19.89 22.61 17.20
N GLU A 357 19.99 21.29 17.05
CA GLU A 357 19.06 20.52 16.24
C GLU A 357 18.56 19.30 17.00
N GLN A 358 17.38 18.85 16.60
CA GLN A 358 16.83 17.56 16.97
C GLN A 358 16.27 16.93 15.70
N ALA A 359 16.44 15.61 15.56
CA ALA A 359 15.95 14.89 14.41
C ALA A 359 15.14 13.67 14.83
N MET A 360 14.23 13.26 13.94
CA MET A 360 13.46 12.04 14.04
C MET A 360 13.43 11.39 12.66
N THR A 361 13.85 10.13 12.59
CA THR A 361 13.48 9.26 11.48
C THR A 361 12.09 8.72 11.78
N ILE A 362 11.15 8.98 10.87
CA ILE A 362 9.82 8.41 10.99
C ILE A 362 9.95 6.90 10.80
N THR A 363 9.29 6.18 11.68
CA THR A 363 9.28 4.72 11.70
C THR A 363 7.92 4.19 12.18
N GLY A 364 6.92 5.08 12.33
CA GLY A 364 5.58 4.72 12.81
C GLY A 364 5.46 4.29 14.27
N GLY A 365 6.50 4.45 15.10
CA GLY A 365 6.50 3.95 16.48
C GLY A 365 6.50 2.41 16.60
N THR A 366 6.57 1.70 15.48
CA THR A 366 6.65 0.24 15.38
C THR A 366 8.06 -0.26 15.05
N ALA A 367 9.01 0.64 14.75
CA ALA A 367 10.40 0.25 14.53
C ALA A 367 10.92 -0.48 15.76
N LEU A 368 11.31 -1.73 15.51
CA LEU A 368 11.94 -2.55 16.52
C LEU A 368 13.29 -1.93 16.88
N SER A 369 13.59 -1.86 18.18
CA SER A 369 14.93 -1.48 18.60
C SER A 369 15.95 -2.47 18.04
N LYS A 370 17.20 -2.02 17.86
CA LYS A 370 18.27 -2.89 17.35
C LYS A 370 18.41 -4.18 18.17
N ASP A 371 18.22 -4.09 19.48
CA ASP A 371 18.25 -5.25 20.39
C ASP A 371 17.08 -6.21 20.15
N GLU A 372 15.89 -5.69 19.82
CA GLU A 372 14.72 -6.51 19.45
C GLU A 372 14.90 -7.17 18.08
N ILE A 373 15.43 -6.45 17.09
CA ILE A 373 15.77 -7.02 15.78
C ILE A 373 16.80 -8.14 15.97
N ASP A 374 17.88 -7.89 16.72
CA ASP A 374 18.92 -8.89 16.98
C ASP A 374 18.36 -10.12 17.73
N ARG A 375 17.42 -9.91 18.67
CA ARG A 375 16.69 -11.00 19.34
C ARG A 375 15.85 -11.80 18.35
N MET A 376 15.04 -11.14 17.53
CA MET A 376 14.16 -11.79 16.55
C MET A 376 14.96 -12.51 15.44
N VAL A 377 16.08 -11.95 15.00
CA VAL A 377 17.03 -12.62 14.09
C VAL A 377 17.57 -13.90 14.72
N LYS A 378 17.94 -13.88 16.01
CA LYS A 378 18.39 -15.09 16.73
C LYS A 378 17.27 -16.12 16.87
N GLU A 379 16.06 -15.70 17.25
CA GLU A 379 14.89 -16.58 17.37
C GLU A 379 14.49 -17.20 16.02
N GLY A 380 14.49 -16.42 14.94
CA GLY A 380 14.23 -16.89 13.58
C GLY A 380 15.26 -17.92 13.08
N ARG A 381 16.52 -17.79 13.49
CA ARG A 381 17.57 -18.80 13.21
C ARG A 381 17.33 -20.11 13.97
N VAL A 382 16.84 -20.05 15.21
CA VAL A 382 16.49 -21.23 16.01
C VAL A 382 15.26 -21.95 15.44
N GLY A 383 14.22 -21.21 15.04
CA GLY A 383 13.04 -21.78 14.38
C GLY A 383 13.37 -22.52 13.06
N ARG A 384 14.33 -22.01 12.28
CA ARG A 384 14.84 -22.68 11.06
C ARG A 384 15.54 -24.02 11.33
N GLN A 385 16.14 -24.20 12.50
CA GLN A 385 16.74 -25.48 12.90
C GLN A 385 15.68 -26.48 13.37
N GLY A 386 14.63 -26.02 14.06
CA GLY A 386 13.51 -26.87 14.49
C GLY A 386 12.62 -27.36 13.33
N ALA A 387 12.41 -26.56 12.29
CA ALA A 387 11.58 -26.93 11.13
C ALA A 387 12.29 -27.86 10.12
N ARG A 388 13.59 -28.12 10.28
CA ARG A 388 14.37 -29.10 9.51
C ARG A 388 14.55 -30.43 10.25
N GLY A 389 13.90 -30.61 11.41
CA GLY A 389 13.95 -31.81 12.24
C GLY A 389 12.85 -32.81 11.92
#